data_AF-A0A934YFV6-F1
#
_entry.id   AF-A0A934YFV6-F1
#
_cell.length_a   1.000
_cell.length_b   1.000
_cell.length_c   1.000
_cell.angle_alpha   90.00
_cell.angle_beta   90.00
_cell.angle_gamma   90.00
#
_symmetry.space_group_name_H-M   'P 1'
#
loop_
_entity.id
_entity.type
_entity.pdbx_description
1 polymer ?
#
loop_
_entity_poly.entity_id
_entity_poly.type
_entity_poly.pdbx_seq_one_letter_code
_entity_poly.pdbx_strand_id
1 'polypeptide(L)'
;MKEIIFIGSVHDEIGASNSTELFKIFESISPDVIFIEFDTEHYNGMISGQYLDKLETSAIKLYLAKKKVRVVPVDLNWYPIMEPIMEDGFREMTKTFYQNAKFIRSISYFSEHSEMVGFKFLNSQDCLEVLDYKQNIEREILDKYGNDHFNNLYTRYRQMHHDREMEMLKNTYNFSTQNQYRIAIFLVGTEHKRSIIDKVQVFEDKYDMKIKWNFNFFNL
;
A
#
# COMPACT_ATOMS: atom_id res chain seq x y z
N MET A 1 -9.17 15.20 18.27
CA MET A 1 -8.66 15.23 16.89
C MET A 1 -8.33 13.81 16.49
N LYS A 2 -8.77 13.35 15.30
CA LYS A 2 -8.46 12.02 14.79
C LYS A 2 -7.03 11.98 14.28
N GLU A 3 -6.33 10.89 14.54
CA GLU A 3 -5.01 10.61 13.98
C GLU A 3 -5.06 9.33 13.16
N ILE A 4 -4.49 9.39 11.95
CA ILE A 4 -4.25 8.22 11.10
C ILE A 4 -2.74 8.05 10.96
N ILE A 5 -2.25 6.88 11.34
CA ILE A 5 -0.85 6.49 11.16
C ILE A 5 -0.76 5.64 9.90
N PHE A 6 -0.01 6.12 8.91
CA PHE A 6 0.28 5.35 7.71
C PHE A 6 1.32 4.28 8.02
N ILE A 7 1.03 3.03 7.67
CA ILE A 7 1.98 1.92 7.75
C ILE A 7 2.02 1.24 6.38
N GLY A 8 3.15 1.44 5.68
CA GLY A 8 3.52 0.77 4.46
C GLY A 8 3.96 -0.67 4.73
N SER A 9 3.46 -1.62 3.93
CA SER A 9 3.82 -3.03 3.96
C SER A 9 4.36 -3.52 2.61
N VAL A 10 4.77 -4.79 2.63
CA VAL A 10 4.98 -5.64 1.45
C VAL A 10 4.07 -6.87 1.60
N HIS A 11 3.63 -7.44 0.49
CA HIS A 11 2.61 -8.50 0.50
C HIS A 11 3.09 -9.84 1.09
N ASP A 12 4.38 -10.13 0.96
CA ASP A 12 4.97 -11.40 1.39
C ASP A 12 5.94 -11.18 2.55
N GLU A 13 6.00 -12.15 3.45
CA GLU A 13 6.98 -12.12 4.54
C GLU A 13 8.40 -12.25 4.00
N ILE A 14 9.27 -11.33 4.42
CA ILE A 14 10.69 -11.33 4.08
C ILE A 14 11.50 -10.74 5.23
N GLY A 15 12.33 -11.56 5.87
CA GLY A 15 13.18 -11.15 6.99
C GLY A 15 12.42 -10.38 8.07
N ALA A 16 12.85 -9.13 8.33
CA ALA A 16 12.27 -8.21 9.31
C ALA A 16 10.91 -7.61 8.87
N SER A 17 10.50 -7.79 7.61
CA SER A 17 9.15 -7.51 7.15
C SER A 17 8.30 -8.78 7.28
N ASN A 18 7.73 -9.01 8.47
CA ASN A 18 6.88 -10.18 8.72
C ASN A 18 5.69 -9.82 9.63
N SER A 19 4.73 -10.73 9.74
CA SER A 19 3.50 -10.52 10.50
C SER A 19 3.72 -10.33 12.00
N THR A 20 4.77 -10.93 12.57
CA THR A 20 5.11 -10.77 13.99
C THR A 20 5.60 -9.36 14.30
N GLU A 21 6.44 -8.79 13.44
CA GLU A 21 6.90 -7.40 13.58
C GLU A 21 5.75 -6.40 13.34
N LEU A 22 4.89 -6.65 12.35
CA LEU A 22 3.70 -5.82 12.13
C LEU A 22 2.73 -5.88 13.31
N PHE A 23 2.55 -7.06 13.89
CA PHE A 23 1.75 -7.24 15.10
C PHE A 23 2.30 -6.42 16.28
N LYS A 24 3.62 -6.39 16.49
CA LYS A 24 4.24 -5.55 17.53
C LYS A 24 3.99 -4.06 17.29
N ILE A 25 3.97 -3.62 16.03
CA ILE A 25 3.60 -2.24 15.66
C ILE A 25 2.14 -1.96 16.04
N PHE A 26 1.22 -2.90 15.81
CA PHE A 26 -0.18 -2.75 16.25
C PHE A 26 -0.31 -2.72 17.78
N GLU A 27 0.50 -3.50 18.51
CA GLU A 27 0.52 -3.46 19.97
C GLU A 27 1.02 -2.11 20.50
N SER A 28 2.06 -1.54 19.90
CA SER A 28 2.63 -0.25 20.32
C SER A 28 1.72 0.95 20.02
N ILE A 29 1.06 0.95 18.86
CA ILE A 29 0.11 2.01 18.47
C ILE A 29 -1.21 1.88 19.24
N SER A 30 -1.66 0.65 19.45
CA SER A 30 -2.97 0.33 20.04
C SER A 30 -4.15 1.04 19.35
N PRO A 31 -4.36 0.86 18.02
CA PRO A 31 -5.39 1.60 17.28
C PRO A 31 -6.82 1.20 17.66
N ASP A 32 -7.74 2.13 17.46
CA ASP A 32 -9.18 1.90 17.52
C ASP A 32 -9.72 1.30 16.20
N VAL A 33 -9.08 1.67 15.09
CA VAL A 33 -9.45 1.30 13.71
C VAL A 33 -8.22 0.93 12.88
N ILE A 34 -8.32 -0.07 12.02
CA ILE A 34 -7.32 -0.41 11.00
C ILE A 34 -8.01 -0.37 9.64
N PHE A 35 -7.65 0.60 8.81
CA PHE A 35 -8.01 0.63 7.39
C PHE A 35 -7.04 -0.26 6.62
N ILE A 36 -7.54 -1.08 5.71
CA ILE A 36 -6.74 -2.07 4.98
C ILE A 36 -6.96 -1.99 3.47
N GLU A 37 -5.91 -2.28 2.71
CA GLU A 37 -5.91 -2.39 1.23
C GLU A 37 -6.66 -3.64 0.73
N PHE A 38 -7.94 -3.73 1.07
CA PHE A 38 -8.86 -4.77 0.61
C PHE A 38 -10.18 -4.13 0.25
N ASP A 39 -10.87 -4.68 -0.75
CA ASP A 39 -12.30 -4.49 -0.86
C ASP A 39 -13.06 -5.38 0.14
N THR A 40 -14.38 -5.20 0.19
CA THR A 40 -15.23 -5.90 1.16
C THR A 40 -15.27 -7.42 0.93
N GLU A 41 -15.26 -7.87 -0.32
CA GLU A 41 -15.31 -9.30 -0.66
C GLU A 41 -14.03 -10.00 -0.23
N HIS A 42 -12.87 -9.44 -0.58
CA HIS A 42 -11.59 -10.01 -0.21
C HIS A 42 -11.37 -10.01 1.30
N TYR A 43 -11.79 -8.95 2.00
CA TYR A 43 -11.75 -8.92 3.47
C TYR A 43 -12.62 -10.02 4.10
N ASN A 44 -13.83 -10.24 3.59
CA ASN A 44 -14.71 -11.30 4.09
C ASN A 44 -14.11 -12.70 3.85
N GLY A 45 -13.51 -12.94 2.68
CA GLY A 45 -12.81 -14.19 2.40
C GLY A 45 -11.58 -14.40 3.31
N MET A 46 -10.84 -13.32 3.62
CA MET A 46 -9.73 -13.36 4.58
C MET A 46 -10.20 -13.77 5.99
N ILE A 47 -11.24 -13.14 6.51
CA ILE A 47 -11.77 -13.42 7.86
C ILE A 47 -12.38 -14.83 7.94
N SER A 48 -13.03 -15.29 6.88
CA SER A 48 -13.63 -16.63 6.83
C SER A 48 -12.60 -17.75 6.57
N GLY A 49 -11.33 -17.41 6.30
CA GLY A 49 -10.27 -18.38 6.03
C GLY A 49 -10.34 -19.00 4.63
N GLN A 50 -11.07 -18.37 3.70
CA GLN A 50 -11.15 -18.81 2.30
C GLN A 50 -9.86 -18.53 1.52
N TYR A 51 -9.13 -17.49 1.91
CA TYR A 51 -7.86 -17.12 1.29
C TYR A 51 -6.68 -17.47 2.20
N LEU A 52 -5.55 -17.81 1.56
CA LEU A 52 -4.28 -17.97 2.25
C LEU A 52 -3.88 -16.66 2.90
N ASP A 53 -3.36 -16.78 4.12
CA ASP A 53 -2.90 -15.61 4.86
C ASP A 53 -1.62 -15.04 4.27
N LYS A 54 -1.61 -13.72 4.12
CA LYS A 54 -0.44 -12.90 3.80
C LYS A 54 0.11 -12.26 5.06
N LEU A 55 1.19 -11.50 4.93
CA LEU A 55 1.80 -10.76 6.03
C LEU A 55 0.76 -9.94 6.80
N GLU A 56 -0.02 -9.12 6.09
CA GLU A 56 -0.95 -8.17 6.70
C GLU A 56 -2.09 -8.89 7.40
N THR A 57 -2.66 -9.89 6.73
CA THR A 57 -3.82 -10.64 7.24
C THR A 57 -3.45 -11.49 8.46
N SER A 58 -2.25 -12.07 8.46
CA SER A 58 -1.68 -12.79 9.61
C SER A 58 -1.54 -11.87 10.81
N ALA A 59 -0.95 -10.68 10.63
CA ALA A 59 -0.76 -9.71 11.71
C ALA A 59 -2.11 -9.21 12.28
N ILE A 60 -3.09 -8.95 11.40
CA ILE A 60 -4.44 -8.54 11.80
C ILE A 60 -5.13 -9.64 12.61
N LYS A 61 -5.05 -10.90 12.18
CA LYS A 61 -5.63 -12.05 12.90
C LYS A 61 -5.00 -12.21 14.29
N LEU A 62 -3.67 -12.12 14.38
CA LEU A 62 -2.96 -12.14 15.67
C LEU A 62 -3.44 -11.00 16.59
N TYR A 63 -3.68 -9.82 16.03
CA TYR A 63 -4.16 -8.67 16.79
C TYR A 63 -5.61 -8.80 17.26
N LEU A 64 -6.51 -9.25 16.37
CA LEU A 64 -7.91 -9.50 16.69
C LEU A 64 -8.10 -10.58 17.76
N ALA A 65 -7.18 -11.55 17.84
CA ALA A 65 -7.20 -12.57 18.89
C ALA A 65 -6.95 -11.98 20.30
N LYS A 66 -6.28 -10.82 20.39
CA LYS A 66 -5.96 -10.17 21.68
C LYS A 66 -6.81 -8.94 21.99
N LYS A 67 -7.20 -8.17 20.98
CA LYS A 67 -7.88 -6.89 21.15
C LYS A 67 -9.07 -6.76 20.20
N LYS A 68 -10.14 -6.15 20.71
CA LYS A 68 -11.25 -5.71 19.88
C LYS A 68 -10.83 -4.43 19.15
N VAL A 69 -10.60 -4.54 17.84
CA VAL A 69 -10.33 -3.42 16.94
C VAL A 69 -11.29 -3.50 15.77
N ARG A 70 -11.66 -2.35 15.20
CA ARG A 70 -12.45 -2.34 13.97
C ARG A 70 -11.52 -2.38 12.76
N VAL A 71 -11.66 -3.40 11.92
CA VAL A 71 -10.95 -3.49 10.65
C VAL A 71 -11.90 -3.06 9.53
N VAL A 72 -11.45 -2.15 8.66
CA VAL A 72 -12.28 -1.52 7.63
C VAL A 72 -11.59 -1.68 6.26
N PRO A 73 -12.15 -2.49 5.34
CA PRO A 73 -11.69 -2.52 3.96
C PRO A 73 -11.96 -1.17 3.30
N VAL A 74 -10.98 -0.63 2.57
CA VAL A 74 -11.10 0.68 1.91
C VAL A 74 -10.80 0.66 0.42
N ASP A 75 -10.26 -0.43 -0.11
CA ASP A 75 -9.85 -0.50 -1.52
C ASP A 75 -11.03 -0.74 -2.48
N LEU A 76 -10.77 -0.45 -3.75
CA LEU A 76 -11.65 -0.76 -4.86
C LEU A 76 -11.62 -2.26 -5.16
N ASN A 77 -12.76 -2.84 -5.52
CA ASN A 77 -12.78 -4.17 -6.12
C ASN A 77 -12.19 -4.09 -7.53
N TRP A 78 -10.90 -4.36 -7.64
CA TRP A 78 -10.12 -4.18 -8.86
C TRP A 78 -10.11 -5.43 -9.75
N TYR A 79 -10.52 -6.60 -9.22
CA TYR A 79 -10.50 -7.86 -9.98
C TYR A 79 -11.36 -7.82 -11.25
N PRO A 80 -12.58 -7.22 -11.26
CA PRO A 80 -13.37 -7.02 -12.47
C PRO A 80 -12.76 -6.02 -13.46
N ILE A 81 -11.79 -5.21 -13.01
CA ILE A 81 -11.15 -4.13 -13.76
C ILE A 81 -9.88 -4.65 -14.44
N MET A 82 -9.20 -5.65 -13.85
CA MET A 82 -8.01 -6.25 -14.44
C MET A 82 -8.38 -7.29 -15.51
N GLU A 83 -8.40 -6.84 -16.76
CA GLU A 83 -8.56 -7.75 -17.91
C GLU A 83 -7.36 -8.70 -18.02
N PRO A 84 -7.54 -10.00 -18.34
CA PRO A 84 -6.44 -10.95 -18.54
C PRO A 84 -5.36 -10.46 -19.54
N ILE A 85 -5.78 -9.70 -20.55
CA ILE A 85 -4.89 -9.06 -21.53
C ILE A 85 -3.94 -8.05 -20.86
N MET A 86 -4.41 -7.36 -19.81
CA MET A 86 -3.54 -6.48 -19.02
C MET A 86 -2.54 -7.27 -18.20
N GLU A 87 -2.89 -8.45 -17.67
CA GLU A 87 -1.95 -9.27 -16.90
C GLU A 87 -0.79 -9.78 -17.78
N ASP A 88 -1.09 -10.33 -18.95
CA ASP A 88 -0.08 -10.82 -19.88
C ASP A 88 0.80 -9.68 -20.43
N GLY A 89 0.17 -8.58 -20.84
CA GLY A 89 0.89 -7.39 -21.30
C GLY A 89 1.78 -6.78 -20.22
N PHE A 90 1.32 -6.76 -18.97
CA PHE A 90 2.11 -6.28 -17.84
C PHE A 90 3.31 -7.19 -17.56
N ARG A 91 3.14 -8.50 -17.68
CA ARG A 91 4.23 -9.48 -17.56
C ARG A 91 5.30 -9.26 -18.63
N GLU A 92 4.90 -9.00 -19.87
CA GLU A 92 5.83 -8.69 -20.97
C GLU A 92 6.57 -7.38 -20.75
N MET A 93 5.86 -6.30 -20.41
CA MET A 93 6.44 -5.00 -20.09
C MET A 93 7.44 -5.11 -18.93
N THR A 94 7.08 -5.87 -17.88
CA THR A 94 7.94 -6.10 -16.72
C THR A 94 9.22 -6.83 -17.12
N LYS A 95 9.17 -7.82 -18.03
CA LYS A 95 10.38 -8.47 -18.56
C LYS A 95 11.33 -7.47 -19.22
N THR A 96 10.79 -6.48 -19.96
CA THR A 96 11.61 -5.40 -20.54
C THR A 96 12.29 -4.57 -19.46
N PHE A 97 11.62 -4.27 -18.34
CA PHE A 97 12.25 -3.57 -17.21
C PHE A 97 13.40 -4.37 -16.61
N TYR A 98 13.23 -5.69 -16.45
CA TYR A 98 14.27 -6.60 -15.92
C TYR A 98 15.48 -6.78 -16.85
N GLN A 99 15.49 -6.24 -18.07
CA GLN A 99 16.70 -6.19 -18.90
C GLN A 99 17.62 -5.01 -18.52
N ASN A 100 17.14 -4.06 -17.72
CA ASN A 100 17.88 -2.88 -17.32
C ASN A 100 18.58 -3.09 -15.97
N ALA A 101 19.92 -2.95 -15.96
CA ALA A 101 20.72 -3.15 -14.76
C ALA A 101 20.40 -2.16 -13.61
N LYS A 102 20.01 -0.92 -13.93
CA LYS A 102 19.60 0.07 -12.91
C LYS A 102 18.29 -0.36 -12.24
N PHE A 103 17.34 -0.86 -13.04
CA PHE A 103 16.06 -1.37 -12.53
C PHE A 103 16.29 -2.56 -11.60
N ILE A 104 17.06 -3.56 -12.04
CA ILE A 104 17.42 -4.71 -11.19
C ILE A 104 18.06 -4.25 -9.89
N ARG A 105 19.04 -3.34 -9.95
CA ARG A 105 19.70 -2.81 -8.75
C ARG A 105 18.72 -2.15 -7.79
N SER A 106 17.74 -1.38 -8.29
CA SER A 106 16.72 -0.76 -7.44
C SER A 106 15.83 -1.79 -6.73
N ILE A 107 15.43 -2.86 -7.44
CA ILE A 107 14.64 -3.95 -6.87
C ILE A 107 15.45 -4.72 -5.82
N SER A 108 16.70 -5.05 -6.12
CA SER A 108 17.60 -5.72 -5.16
C SER A 108 17.79 -4.87 -3.91
N TYR A 109 18.07 -3.58 -4.06
CA TYR A 109 18.21 -2.67 -2.94
C TYR A 109 16.94 -2.61 -2.08
N PHE A 110 15.77 -2.44 -2.71
CA PHE A 110 14.48 -2.44 -2.02
C PHE A 110 14.25 -3.74 -1.26
N SER A 111 14.47 -4.89 -1.90
CA SER A 111 14.27 -6.21 -1.31
C SER A 111 15.20 -6.44 -0.12
N GLU A 112 16.51 -6.17 -0.28
CA GLU A 112 17.52 -6.33 0.76
C GLU A 112 17.21 -5.47 2.00
N HIS A 113 16.78 -4.22 1.79
CA HIS A 113 16.46 -3.32 2.91
C HIS A 113 15.11 -3.65 3.55
N SER A 114 14.13 -4.12 2.76
CA SER A 114 12.88 -4.66 3.30
C SER A 114 13.13 -5.89 4.15
N GLU A 115 14.07 -6.75 3.75
CA GLU A 115 14.47 -7.94 4.50
C GLU A 115 15.25 -7.59 5.77
N MET A 116 16.28 -6.73 5.68
CA MET A 116 17.18 -6.46 6.80
C MET A 116 16.63 -5.45 7.80
N VAL A 117 15.94 -4.40 7.31
CA VAL A 117 15.51 -3.25 8.11
C VAL A 117 14.00 -3.28 8.39
N GLY A 118 13.23 -3.95 7.54
CA GLY A 118 11.81 -4.20 7.79
C GLY A 118 10.94 -2.94 7.64
N PHE A 119 9.91 -2.85 8.48
CA PHE A 119 8.95 -1.74 8.47
C PHE A 119 9.56 -0.35 8.65
N LYS A 120 10.73 -0.25 9.32
CA LYS A 120 11.45 1.03 9.43
C LYS A 120 11.89 1.54 8.06
N PHE A 121 12.42 0.67 7.20
CA PHE A 121 12.77 1.03 5.83
C PHE A 121 11.51 1.26 5.00
N LEU A 122 10.54 0.33 5.01
CA LEU A 122 9.31 0.47 4.22
C LEU A 122 8.53 1.76 4.49
N ASN A 123 8.76 2.40 5.63
CA ASN A 123 8.11 3.64 6.03
C ASN A 123 9.09 4.83 6.11
N SER A 124 10.32 4.71 5.64
CA SER A 124 11.31 5.78 5.64
C SER A 124 11.20 6.68 4.40
N GLN A 125 11.94 7.79 4.43
CA GLN A 125 12.18 8.62 3.26
C GLN A 125 13.04 7.90 2.22
N ASP A 126 14.03 7.11 2.65
CA ASP A 126 14.90 6.33 1.76
C ASP A 126 14.11 5.37 0.87
N CYS A 127 13.08 4.71 1.41
CA CYS A 127 12.21 3.85 0.62
C CYS A 127 11.44 4.63 -0.44
N LEU A 128 10.92 5.82 -0.09
CA LEU A 128 10.27 6.70 -1.07
C LEU A 128 11.21 7.10 -2.20
N GLU A 129 12.47 7.41 -1.88
CA GLU A 129 13.48 7.77 -2.89
C GLU A 129 13.81 6.60 -3.81
N VAL A 130 13.89 5.37 -3.28
CA VAL A 130 14.10 4.16 -4.08
C VAL A 130 12.92 3.91 -5.02
N LEU A 131 11.68 4.10 -4.54
CA LEU A 131 10.48 3.93 -5.35
C LEU A 131 10.36 5.00 -6.44
N ASP A 132 10.66 6.26 -6.12
CA ASP A 132 10.68 7.35 -7.10
C ASP A 132 11.77 7.10 -8.17
N TYR A 133 12.95 6.64 -7.74
CA TYR A 133 14.03 6.27 -8.63
C TYR A 133 13.65 5.09 -9.55
N LYS A 134 13.02 4.04 -9.01
CA LYS A 134 12.48 2.92 -9.79
C LYS A 134 11.49 3.41 -10.83
N GLN A 135 10.54 4.26 -10.45
CA GLN A 135 9.56 4.82 -11.38
C GLN A 135 10.21 5.67 -12.49
N ASN A 136 11.25 6.43 -12.16
CA ASN A 136 12.02 7.18 -13.16
C ASN A 136 12.70 6.24 -14.16
N ILE A 137 13.30 5.14 -13.69
CA ILE A 137 13.90 4.14 -14.57
C ILE A 137 12.85 3.46 -15.46
N GLU A 138 11.67 3.13 -14.94
CA GLU A 138 10.56 2.58 -15.74
C GLU A 138 10.22 3.51 -16.91
N ARG A 139 10.10 4.81 -16.64
CA ARG A 139 9.88 5.84 -17.67
C ARG A 139 11.02 5.91 -18.69
N GLU A 140 12.28 5.96 -18.23
CA GLU A 140 13.45 5.96 -19.12
C GLU A 140 13.46 4.74 -20.06
N ILE A 141 13.04 3.57 -19.56
CA ILE A 141 12.97 2.34 -20.35
C ILE A 141 11.82 2.41 -21.37
N LEU A 142 10.65 2.91 -20.96
CA LEU A 142 9.51 3.09 -21.86
C LEU A 142 9.79 4.14 -22.95
N ASP A 143 10.47 5.24 -22.63
CA ASP A 143 10.84 6.27 -23.61
C ASP A 143 11.81 5.71 -24.65
N LYS A 144 12.70 4.79 -24.24
CA LYS A 144 13.74 4.23 -25.11
C LYS A 144 13.33 2.98 -25.88
N TYR A 145 12.51 2.13 -25.27
CA TYR A 145 12.17 0.79 -25.78
C TYR A 145 10.68 0.51 -25.80
N GLY A 146 9.86 1.41 -25.27
CA GLY A 146 8.41 1.29 -25.27
C GLY A 146 7.85 1.39 -26.68
N ASN A 147 6.80 0.62 -26.92
CA ASN A 147 5.92 0.78 -28.07
C ASN A 147 4.58 1.33 -27.56
N ASP A 148 3.67 1.70 -28.47
CA ASP A 148 2.36 2.23 -28.11
C ASP A 148 1.59 1.28 -27.18
N HIS A 149 1.76 -0.03 -27.35
CA HIS A 149 1.14 -1.03 -26.49
C HIS A 149 1.64 -0.94 -25.04
N PHE A 150 2.96 -0.92 -24.81
CA PHE A 150 3.56 -0.79 -23.47
C PHE A 150 3.26 0.57 -22.84
N ASN A 151 3.29 1.66 -23.60
CA ASN A 151 2.93 2.99 -23.10
C ASN A 151 1.46 3.05 -22.63
N ASN A 152 0.55 2.44 -23.39
CA ASN A 152 -0.85 2.33 -23.02
C ASN A 152 -1.05 1.45 -21.78
N LEU A 153 -0.38 0.30 -21.70
CA LEU A 153 -0.43 -0.58 -20.53
C LEU A 153 0.09 0.11 -19.28
N TYR A 154 1.23 0.79 -19.36
CA TYR A 154 1.79 1.54 -18.24
C TYR A 154 0.83 2.65 -17.79
N THR A 155 0.25 3.40 -18.73
CA THR A 155 -0.74 4.44 -18.43
C THR A 155 -1.96 3.86 -17.70
N ARG A 156 -2.51 2.73 -18.18
CA ARG A 156 -3.62 2.04 -17.52
C ARG A 156 -3.25 1.54 -16.13
N TYR A 157 -2.06 0.97 -15.96
CA TYR A 157 -1.55 0.53 -14.66
C TYR A 157 -1.43 1.70 -13.67
N ARG A 158 -0.89 2.84 -14.12
CA ARG A 158 -0.82 4.06 -13.28
C ARG A 158 -2.20 4.60 -12.94
N GLN A 159 -3.15 4.54 -13.88
CA GLN A 159 -4.53 4.95 -13.64
C GLN A 159 -5.22 4.04 -12.62
N MET A 160 -5.04 2.72 -12.72
CA MET A 160 -5.59 1.76 -11.76
C MET A 160 -5.10 2.05 -10.34
N HIS A 161 -3.78 2.28 -10.16
CA HIS A 161 -3.23 2.70 -8.86
C HIS A 161 -3.84 4.01 -8.38
N HIS A 162 -3.97 4.99 -9.28
CA HIS A 162 -4.60 6.26 -8.95
C HIS A 162 -6.04 6.07 -8.44
N ASP A 163 -6.84 5.28 -9.15
CA ASP A 163 -8.25 5.04 -8.84
C ASP A 163 -8.40 4.31 -7.50
N ARG A 164 -7.57 3.29 -7.24
CA ARG A 164 -7.49 2.59 -5.95
C ARG A 164 -7.20 3.56 -4.81
N GLU A 165 -6.18 4.39 -4.94
CA GLU A 165 -5.79 5.37 -3.91
C GLU A 165 -6.88 6.41 -3.64
N MET A 166 -7.57 6.88 -4.69
CA MET A 166 -8.71 7.78 -4.55
C MET A 166 -9.87 7.11 -3.82
N GLU A 167 -10.17 5.85 -4.13
CA GLU A 167 -11.24 5.09 -3.46
C GLU A 167 -10.87 4.79 -2.00
N MET A 168 -9.61 4.41 -1.72
CA MET A 168 -9.12 4.21 -0.36
C MET A 168 -9.28 5.46 0.50
N LEU A 169 -8.83 6.62 0.01
CA LEU A 169 -8.99 7.89 0.72
C LEU A 169 -10.46 8.27 0.89
N LYS A 170 -11.29 8.13 -0.16
CA LYS A 170 -12.73 8.37 -0.09
C LYS A 170 -13.39 7.53 0.99
N ASN A 171 -13.11 6.24 1.04
CA ASN A 171 -13.71 5.31 2.00
C ASN A 171 -13.21 5.58 3.43
N THR A 172 -11.93 5.90 3.60
CA THR A 172 -11.38 6.34 4.89
C THR A 172 -12.03 7.62 5.39
N TYR A 173 -12.21 8.63 4.54
CA TYR A 173 -12.85 9.90 4.94
C TYR A 173 -14.34 9.72 5.21
N ASN A 174 -15.07 8.98 4.35
CA ASN A 174 -16.47 8.62 4.58
C ASN A 174 -16.66 7.95 5.94
N PHE A 175 -15.87 6.89 6.21
CA PHE A 175 -15.90 6.20 7.49
C PHE A 175 -15.61 7.16 8.65
N SER A 176 -14.60 8.02 8.47
CA SER A 176 -14.18 8.97 9.49
C SER A 176 -15.24 10.02 9.77
N THR A 177 -16.03 10.49 8.81
CA THR A 177 -17.12 11.44 9.11
C THR A 177 -18.23 10.82 9.96
N GLN A 178 -18.47 9.52 9.82
CA GLN A 178 -19.59 8.82 10.45
C GLN A 178 -19.23 8.14 11.79
N ASN A 179 -17.94 8.03 12.10
CA ASN A 179 -17.47 7.24 13.24
C ASN A 179 -16.48 8.02 14.12
N GLN A 180 -16.50 7.71 15.41
CA GLN A 180 -15.54 8.24 16.37
C GLN A 180 -14.40 7.24 16.57
N TYR A 181 -13.17 7.76 16.55
CA TYR A 181 -11.95 7.06 16.93
C TYR A 181 -10.90 8.11 17.30
N ARG A 182 -9.91 7.71 18.08
CA ARG A 182 -8.77 8.56 18.44
C ARG A 182 -7.60 8.29 17.51
N ILE A 183 -7.23 7.01 17.36
CA ILE A 183 -6.09 6.58 16.54
C ILE A 183 -6.56 5.48 15.58
N ALA A 184 -6.23 5.64 14.31
CA ALA A 184 -6.36 4.60 13.32
C ALA A 184 -5.01 4.29 12.65
N ILE A 185 -4.88 3.07 12.14
CA ILE A 185 -3.81 2.69 11.23
C ILE A 185 -4.39 2.66 9.81
N PHE A 186 -3.64 3.17 8.85
CA PHE A 186 -3.91 3.01 7.43
C PHE A 186 -2.81 2.10 6.85
N LEU A 187 -3.16 0.82 6.68
CA LEU A 187 -2.25 -0.26 6.29
C LEU A 187 -2.41 -0.58 4.81
N VAL A 188 -1.39 -0.22 4.03
CA VAL A 188 -1.37 -0.43 2.57
C VAL A 188 0.07 -0.73 2.12
N GLY A 189 0.24 -1.21 0.90
CA GLY A 189 1.54 -1.38 0.28
C GLY A 189 2.32 -0.07 0.23
N THR A 190 3.62 -0.13 0.49
CA THR A 190 4.47 1.08 0.54
C THR A 190 4.51 1.86 -0.78
N GLU A 191 4.26 1.20 -1.92
CA GLU A 191 4.19 1.84 -3.24
C GLU A 191 3.14 2.96 -3.31
N HIS A 192 2.09 2.92 -2.49
CA HIS A 192 1.04 3.93 -2.45
C HIS A 192 1.41 5.19 -1.65
N LYS A 193 2.46 5.15 -0.83
CA LYS A 193 2.75 6.17 0.19
C LYS A 193 2.91 7.57 -0.42
N ARG A 194 3.73 7.70 -1.47
CA ARG A 194 3.98 8.99 -2.13
C ARG A 194 2.68 9.61 -2.63
N SER A 195 1.90 8.86 -3.40
CA SER A 195 0.67 9.41 -3.98
C SER A 195 -0.39 9.72 -2.93
N ILE A 196 -0.46 8.95 -1.83
CA ILE A 196 -1.40 9.24 -0.74
C ILE A 196 -1.03 10.55 -0.05
N ILE A 197 0.25 10.79 0.24
CA ILE A 197 0.72 12.07 0.82
C ILE A 197 0.23 13.24 -0.04
N ASP A 198 0.38 13.15 -1.36
CA ASP A 198 0.01 14.22 -2.29
C ASP A 198 -1.52 14.42 -2.38
N LYS A 199 -2.30 13.36 -2.15
CA LYS A 199 -3.77 13.37 -2.30
C LYS A 199 -4.54 13.72 -1.03
N VAL A 200 -3.95 13.55 0.16
CA VAL A 200 -4.66 13.77 1.44
C VAL A 200 -5.29 15.17 1.52
N GLN A 201 -4.58 16.22 1.11
CA GLN A 201 -5.09 17.59 1.19
C GLN A 201 -6.38 17.78 0.39
N VAL A 202 -6.47 17.14 -0.79
CA VAL A 202 -7.67 17.17 -1.64
C VAL A 202 -8.89 16.64 -0.89
N PHE A 203 -8.70 15.61 -0.05
CA PHE A 203 -9.77 15.02 0.74
C PHE A 203 -10.08 15.82 2.00
N GLU A 204 -9.09 16.42 2.66
CA GLU A 204 -9.34 17.34 3.77
C GLU A 204 -10.23 18.49 3.35
N ASP A 205 -9.94 19.10 2.20
CA ASP A 205 -10.71 20.22 1.65
C ASP A 205 -12.11 19.77 1.22
N LYS A 206 -12.21 18.62 0.55
CA LYS A 206 -13.50 18.07 0.06
C LYS A 206 -14.47 17.72 1.18
N TYR A 207 -13.97 17.22 2.31
CA TYR A 207 -14.78 16.76 3.44
C TYR A 207 -14.93 17.79 4.56
N ASP A 208 -14.26 18.95 4.45
CA ASP A 208 -14.15 19.95 5.52
C ASP A 208 -13.76 19.32 6.87
N MET A 209 -12.80 18.39 6.81
CA MET A 209 -12.41 17.57 7.96
C MET A 209 -10.90 17.38 7.97
N LYS A 210 -10.26 17.89 9.02
CA LYS A 210 -8.83 17.70 9.26
C LYS A 210 -8.58 16.43 10.05
N ILE A 211 -7.74 15.56 9.49
CA ILE A 211 -7.24 14.36 10.16
C ILE A 211 -5.74 14.52 10.29
N LYS A 212 -5.20 14.31 11.49
CA LYS A 212 -3.75 14.30 11.67
C LYS A 212 -3.17 13.04 11.02
N TRP A 213 -2.64 13.18 9.82
CA TRP A 213 -1.89 12.11 9.15
C TRP A 213 -0.46 12.05 9.67
N ASN A 214 -0.03 10.87 10.09
CA ASN A 214 1.35 10.61 10.51
C ASN A 214 2.00 9.61 9.54
N PHE A 215 2.84 10.14 8.65
CA PHE A 215 3.63 9.36 7.69
C PHE A 215 5.02 8.98 8.19
N ASN A 216 5.39 9.40 9.41
CA ASN A 216 6.75 9.35 9.96
C ASN A 216 6.79 8.67 11.33
N PHE A 217 5.91 7.69 11.57
CA PHE A 217 5.78 7.00 12.85
C PHE A 217 7.10 6.42 13.39
N PHE A 218 7.97 5.94 12.50
CA PHE A 218 9.24 5.32 12.87
C PHE A 218 10.38 6.32 13.15
N ASN A 219 10.14 7.62 12.95
CA ASN A 219 11.12 8.69 13.18
C ASN A 219 10.87 9.45 14.51
N LEU A 220 10.05 8.88 15.40
CA LEU A 220 9.69 9.44 16.71
C LEU A 220 10.70 9.08 17.81
#